data_AF-A0A3D3ZD55-F1
#
_entry.id   AF-A0A3D3ZD55-F1
#
_cell.length_a   1.000
_cell.length_b   1.000
_cell.length_c   1.000
_cell.angle_alpha   90.00
_cell.angle_beta   90.00
_cell.angle_gamma   90.00
#
_symmetry.space_group_name_H-M   'P 1'
#
loop_
_entity.id
_entity.type
_entity.pdbx_description
1 polymer ?
#
loop_
_entity_poly.entity_id
_entity_poly.type
_entity_poly.pdbx_seq_one_letter_code
_entity_poly.pdbx_strand_id
1 'polypeptide(L)' 'MKRADYISWDEYFMGIAMLAAKRSKDPNTQVGACIVSADNIIISTGYNGA' A
#
# COMPACT_ATOMS: atom_id res chain seq x y z
N MET A 1 -16.93 -21.67 6.20
CA MET A 1 -16.23 -21.06 7.35
C MET A 1 -15.10 -20.21 6.77
N LYS A 2 -14.95 -18.94 7.16
CA LYS A 2 -13.81 -18.11 6.70
C LYS A 2 -12.56 -18.48 7.49
N ARG A 3 -11.37 -18.28 6.92
CA ARG A 3 -10.11 -18.34 7.66
C ARG A 3 -10.14 -17.33 8.81
N ALA A 4 -9.44 -17.60 9.91
CA ALA A 4 -9.36 -16.71 11.06
C ALA A 4 -8.13 -15.79 11.02
N ASP A 5 -7.16 -16.11 10.16
CA ASP A 5 -5.84 -15.51 10.08
C ASP A 5 -5.65 -14.65 8.80
N TYR A 6 -6.75 -14.17 8.21
CA TYR A 6 -6.66 -13.23 7.11
C TYR A 6 -6.44 -11.81 7.65
N ILE A 7 -5.64 -11.05 6.93
CA ILE A 7 -5.32 -9.68 7.27
C ILE A 7 -6.54 -8.76 7.15
N SER A 8 -6.56 -7.72 7.97
CA SER A 8 -7.53 -6.63 7.88
C SER A 8 -7.34 -5.81 6.61
N TRP A 9 -8.32 -4.98 6.29
CA TRP A 9 -8.23 -4.02 5.19
C TRP A 9 -7.07 -3.03 5.39
N ASP A 10 -6.87 -2.52 6.61
CA ASP A 10 -5.79 -1.58 6.92
C ASP A 10 -4.41 -2.21 6.69
N GLU A 11 -4.22 -3.46 7.15
CA GLU A 11 -2.99 -4.21 6.91
C GLU A 11 -2.76 -4.47 5.42
N TYR A 12 -3.82 -4.81 4.69
CA TYR A 12 -3.76 -4.99 3.24
C TYR A 12 -3.33 -3.70 2.51
N PHE A 13 -3.98 -2.57 2.81
CA PHE A 13 -3.67 -1.29 2.17
C PHE A 13 -2.30 -0.74 2.55
N MET A 14 -1.89 -0.90 3.82
CA MET A 14 -0.55 -0.57 4.26
C MET A 14 0.50 -1.44 3.57
N GLY A 15 0.23 -2.74 3.42
CA GLY A 15 1.09 -3.66 2.66
C GLY A 15 1.28 -3.22 1.21
N ILE A 16 0.22 -2.72 0.57
CA ILE A 16 0.30 -2.15 -0.79
C ILE A 16 1.14 -0.87 -0.82
N ALA A 17 0.94 0.05 0.11
CA ALA A 17 1.75 1.27 0.20
C ALA A 17 3.24 0.92 0.38
N MET A 18 3.56 -0.03 1.25
CA MET A 18 4.94 -0.53 1.44
C MET A 18 5.50 -1.20 0.18
N LEU A 19 4.70 -1.97 -0.56
CA LEU A 19 5.12 -2.56 -1.83
C LEU A 19 5.36 -1.49 -2.90
N ALA A 20 4.49 -0.48 -2.98
CA ALA A 20 4.68 0.66 -3.87
C ALA A 20 5.98 1.42 -3.54
N ALA A 21 6.31 1.61 -2.26
CA ALA A 21 7.56 2.24 -1.83
C ALA A 21 8.80 1.56 -2.44
N LYS A 22 8.79 0.22 -2.57
CA LYS A 22 9.88 -0.55 -3.18
C LYS A 22 10.10 -0.26 -4.67
N ARG A 23 9.20 0.47 -5.33
CA ARG A 23 9.39 0.95 -6.71
C ARG A 23 10.24 2.22 -6.80
N SER A 24 10.44 2.94 -5.68
CA SER A 24 11.26 4.15 -5.64
C SER A 24 12.72 3.85 -6.02
N LYS A 25 13.31 4.77 -6.79
CA LYS A 25 14.73 4.74 -7.18
C LYS A 25 15.59 5.67 -6.32
N ASP A 26 14.99 6.44 -5.43
CA ASP A 26 15.74 7.32 -4.52
C ASP A 26 16.61 6.46 -3.60
N PRO A 27 17.95 6.67 -3.57
CA PRO A 27 18.85 5.89 -2.74
C PRO A 27 18.72 6.18 -1.23
N ASN A 28 18.05 7.27 -0.85
CA ASN A 28 17.97 7.73 0.54
C ASN A 28 16.65 7.34 1.20
N THR A 29 15.53 7.50 0.49
CA THR A 29 14.20 7.25 1.05
C THR A 29 13.31 6.48 0.09
N GLN A 30 12.48 5.59 0.65
CA GLN A 30 11.47 4.85 -0.11
C GLN A 30 10.12 4.99 0.60
N VAL A 31 9.29 5.85 0.04
CA VAL A 31 7.96 6.19 0.52
C VAL A 31 6.95 5.76 -0.52
N GLY A 32 5.91 5.07 -0.07
CA GLY A 32 4.78 4.67 -0.91
C GLY A 32 3.47 5.16 -0.32
N ALA A 33 2.47 5.30 -1.18
CA ALA A 33 1.14 5.74 -0.82
C ALA A 33 0.09 4.86 -1.51
N CYS A 34 -1.01 4.62 -0.81
CA CYS A 34 -2.19 3.94 -1.33
C CYS A 34 -3.41 4.80 -0.98
N ILE A 35 -4.13 5.28 -1.98
CA ILE A 35 -5.37 6.06 -1.81
C ILE A 35 -6.54 5.11 -2.02
N VAL A 36 -7.42 5.05 -1.02
CA VAL A 36 -8.55 4.12 -0.97
C VAL A 36 -9.84 4.91 -0.75
N SER A 37 -10.94 4.49 -1.40
CA SER A 37 -12.27 5.06 -1.16
C SER A 37 -12.90 4.52 0.13
N ALA A 38 -14.01 5.13 0.55
CA ALA A 38 -14.81 4.64 1.68
C ALA A 38 -15.36 3.21 1.48
N ASP A 39 -15.44 2.74 0.23
CA ASP A 39 -15.91 1.40 -0.13
C ASP A 39 -14.76 0.37 -0.20
N ASN A 40 -13.59 0.68 0.35
CA ASN A 40 -12.39 -0.17 0.33
C ASN A 40 -11.89 -0.50 -1.10
N ILE A 41 -12.08 0.42 -2.04
CA ILE A 41 -11.57 0.30 -3.42
C ILE A 41 -10.30 1.15 -3.54
N ILE A 42 -9.23 0.53 -4.03
CA ILE A 42 -7.98 1.25 -4.33
C ILE A 42 -8.23 2.17 -5.53
N ILE A 43 -8.05 3.46 -5.31
CA ILE A 43 -8.21 4.48 -6.34
C ILE A 43 -6.89 4.74 -7.06
N SER A 44 -5.79 4.77 -6.30
CA SER A 44 -4.45 4.98 -6.85
C SER A 44 -3.36 4.52 -5.89
N THR A 45 -2.18 4.21 -6.44
CA THR A 45 -0.95 3.94 -5.70
C THR A 45 0.17 4.82 -6.23
N GLY A 46 1.07 5.24 -5.35
CA GLY A 46 2.21 6.08 -5.72
C GLY A 46 3.44 5.82 -4.86
N TYR A 47 4.56 6.40 -5.27
CA TYR A 47 5.82 6.36 -4.54
C TYR A 47 6.65 7.61 -4.86
N ASN A 48 7.57 8.00 -3.98
CA ASN A 48 8.52 9.09 -4.26
C ASN A 48 9.51 8.67 -5.37
N GLY A 49 9.92 9.59 -6.23
CA GLY A 49 10.89 9.32 -7.30
C GLY A 49 11.93 10.41 -7.41
N ALA A 50 13.16 10.00 -7.72
CA ALA A 50 14.27 10.83 -8.22
C ALA A 50 14.61 10.38 -9.64
#